data_AF-A0A2X3F231-F1
#
_entry.id   AF-A0A2X3F231-F1
#
_cell.length_a   1.000
_cell.length_b   1.000
_cell.length_c   1.000
_cell.angle_alpha   90.00
_cell.angle_beta   90.00
_cell.angle_gamma   90.00
#
_symmetry.space_group_name_H-M   'P 1'
#
loop_
_entity.id
_entity.type
_entity.pdbx_description
1 polymer ?
#
loop_
_entity_poly.entity_id
_entity_poly.type
_entity_poly.pdbx_seq_one_letter_code
_entity_poly.pdbx_strand_id
1 'polypeptide(L)'
;MAKNYYDITLALAGVCQAARLVQQLAHQGHCDSDALHVSLNSIIDLDPESTLAVFGGSEANLRLGLETLLGCSIPAAVRASMRNSPAIP
;
A
#
# COMPACT_ATOMS: atom_id res chain seq x y z
N MET A 1 27.55 3.38 5.53
CA MET A 1 26.31 2.58 5.66
C MET A 1 25.12 3.53 5.56
N ALA A 2 24.75 3.92 4.34
CA ALA A 2 23.68 4.89 4.14
C ALA A 2 22.35 4.23 4.51
N LYS A 3 21.65 4.74 5.52
CA LYS A 3 20.23 4.44 5.69
C LYS A 3 19.53 5.05 4.48
N ASN A 4 19.26 4.23 3.46
CA ASN A 4 18.48 4.66 2.31
C ASN A 4 17.04 4.85 2.80
N TYR A 5 16.74 6.08 3.21
CA TYR A 5 15.37 6.50 3.51
C TYR A 5 14.42 6.17 2.36
N TYR A 6 14.94 6.15 1.13
CA TYR A 6 14.25 5.67 -0.06
C TYR A 6 13.71 4.24 0.11
N ASP A 7 14.56 3.27 0.45
CA ASP A 7 14.18 1.86 0.63
C ASP A 7 13.18 1.71 1.79
N ILE A 8 13.36 2.50 2.86
CA ILE A 8 12.44 2.54 4.01
C ILE A 8 11.06 3.06 3.57
N THR A 9 11.01 4.14 2.79
CA THR A 9 9.76 4.70 2.27
C THR A 9 9.07 3.72 1.34
N LEU A 10 9.82 3.01 0.47
CA LEU A 10 9.26 1.96 -0.39
C LEU A 10 8.65 0.82 0.42
N ALA A 11 9.37 0.30 1.41
CA ALA A 11 8.87 -0.78 2.26
C ALA A 11 7.59 -0.35 3.00
N LEU A 12 7.57 0.85 3.55
CA LEU A 12 6.40 1.39 4.25
C LEU A 12 5.22 1.61 3.28
N ALA A 13 5.49 2.07 2.05
CA ALA A 13 4.48 2.20 1.01
C ALA A 13 3.87 0.84 0.65
N GLY A 14 4.68 -0.21 0.55
CA GLY A 14 4.21 -1.59 0.33
C GLY A 14 3.28 -2.08 1.43
N VAL A 15 3.59 -1.78 2.70
CA VAL A 15 2.71 -2.13 3.84
C VAL A 15 1.38 -1.36 3.78
N CYS A 16 1.43 -0.06 3.49
CA CYS A 16 0.23 0.75 3.32
C CYS A 16 -0.65 0.26 2.15
N GLN A 17 -0.02 -0.15 1.04
CA GLN A 17 -0.69 -0.73 -0.12
C GLN A 17 -1.43 -2.02 0.25
N ALA A 18 -0.75 -2.96 0.93
CA ALA A 18 -1.37 -4.19 1.39
C ALA A 18 -2.58 -3.92 2.32
N ALA A 19 -2.43 -2.99 3.27
CA ALA A 19 -3.54 -2.61 4.16
C ALA A 19 -4.75 -2.03 3.41
N ARG A 20 -4.50 -1.21 2.38
CA ARG A 20 -5.57 -0.68 1.51
C ARG A 20 -6.23 -1.76 0.68
N LEU A 21 -5.46 -2.70 0.13
CA LEU A 21 -5.99 -3.82 -0.64
C LEU A 21 -6.91 -4.69 0.21
N VAL A 22 -6.49 -5.06 1.42
CA VAL A 22 -7.33 -5.79 2.39
C VAL A 22 -8.60 -5.00 2.72
N GLN A 23 -8.48 -3.68 2.92
CA GLN A 23 -9.64 -2.82 3.18
C GLN A 23 -10.60 -2.76 1.98
N GLN A 24 -10.11 -2.69 0.74
CA GLN A 24 -10.96 -2.71 -0.46
C GLN A 24 -11.61 -4.07 -0.63
N LEU A 25 -10.84 -5.16 -0.47
CA LEU A 25 -11.35 -6.52 -0.54
C LEU A 25 -12.49 -6.74 0.48
N ALA A 26 -12.33 -6.24 1.71
CA ALA A 26 -13.33 -6.38 2.76
C ALA A 26 -14.61 -5.53 2.54
N HIS A 27 -14.51 -4.35 1.90
CA HIS A 27 -15.66 -3.47 1.70
C HIS A 27 -16.35 -3.64 0.34
N GLN A 28 -15.59 -3.87 -0.72
CA GLN A 28 -16.06 -3.90 -2.11
C GLN A 28 -16.09 -5.32 -2.68
N GLY A 29 -15.40 -6.29 -2.05
CA GLY A 29 -15.26 -7.65 -2.58
C GLY A 29 -14.27 -7.75 -3.75
N HIS A 30 -13.75 -6.64 -4.25
CA HIS A 30 -12.70 -6.57 -5.25
C HIS A 30 -11.62 -5.58 -4.82
N CYS A 31 -10.41 -5.76 -5.33
CA CYS A 31 -9.29 -4.85 -5.09
C CYS A 31 -8.51 -4.65 -6.39
N ASP A 32 -7.61 -3.67 -6.38
CA ASP A 32 -6.74 -3.40 -7.52
C ASP A 32 -5.84 -4.61 -7.76
N SER A 33 -6.03 -5.26 -8.91
CA SER A 33 -5.37 -6.53 -9.24
C SER A 33 -3.88 -6.33 -9.50
N ASP A 34 -3.49 -5.17 -10.01
CA ASP A 34 -2.10 -4.84 -10.28
C ASP A 34 -1.34 -4.63 -8.96
N ALA A 35 -1.90 -3.82 -8.08
CA ALA A 35 -1.33 -3.60 -6.75
C ALA A 35 -1.29 -4.88 -5.89
N LEU A 36 -2.29 -5.76 -6.00
CA LEU A 36 -2.30 -7.07 -5.35
C LEU A 36 -1.23 -7.99 -5.92
N HIS A 37 -1.12 -8.06 -7.25
CA HIS A 37 -0.12 -8.86 -7.93
C HIS A 37 1.30 -8.42 -7.52
N VAL A 38 1.52 -7.10 -7.40
CA VAL A 38 2.78 -6.53 -6.91
C VAL A 38 3.05 -6.92 -5.46
N SER A 39 2.06 -6.82 -4.57
CA SER A 39 2.21 -7.22 -3.16
C SER A 39 2.47 -8.73 -3.00
N LEU A 40 1.89 -9.57 -3.86
CA LEU A 40 2.14 -11.01 -3.86
C LEU A 40 3.51 -11.36 -4.45
N ASN A 41 3.90 -10.72 -5.55
CA ASN A 41 5.23 -10.88 -6.14
C ASN A 41 6.32 -10.50 -5.13
N SER A 42 6.12 -9.46 -4.34
CA SER A 42 7.03 -9.08 -3.26
C SER A 42 7.30 -10.20 -2.23
N ILE A 43 6.40 -11.18 -2.08
CA ILE A 43 6.54 -12.31 -1.15
C ILE A 43 7.24 -13.49 -1.86
N ILE A 44 7.00 -13.65 -3.16
CA ILE A 44 7.50 -14.77 -3.97
C ILE A 44 8.92 -14.48 -4.47
N ASP A 45 9.28 -13.21 -4.65
CA ASP A 45 10.59 -12.77 -5.09
C ASP A 45 11.60 -12.83 -3.92
N LEU A 46 12.41 -13.89 -3.90
CA LEU A 46 13.33 -14.23 -2.81
C LEU A 46 14.73 -13.65 -2.99
N ASP A 47 15.08 -13.19 -4.20
CA ASP A 47 16.39 -12.61 -4.53
C ASP A 47 16.26 -11.32 -5.38
N PRO A 48 15.70 -10.24 -4.80
CA PRO A 48 15.54 -8.98 -5.49
C PRO A 48 16.88 -8.23 -5.61
N GLU A 49 17.23 -7.78 -6.81
CA GLU A 49 18.42 -6.93 -7.04
C GLU A 49 18.31 -5.55 -6.38
N SER A 50 17.10 -5.09 -6.05
CA SER A 50 16.83 -3.79 -5.40
C SER A 50 15.45 -3.77 -4.77
N THR A 51 15.23 -2.88 -3.78
CA THR A 51 13.93 -2.73 -3.10
C THR A 51 12.79 -2.37 -4.05
N LEU A 52 13.11 -1.71 -5.17
CA LEU A 52 12.15 -1.37 -6.23
C LEU A 52 11.77 -2.60 -7.08
N ALA A 53 12.71 -3.55 -7.27
CA ALA A 53 12.49 -4.79 -8.00
C ALA A 53 11.46 -5.70 -7.29
N VAL A 54 11.49 -5.70 -5.95
CA VAL A 54 10.49 -6.39 -5.09
C VAL A 54 9.05 -6.02 -5.45
N PHE A 55 8.83 -4.76 -5.87
CA PHE A 55 7.52 -4.25 -6.25
C PHE A 55 7.28 -4.22 -7.77
N GLY A 56 8.03 -5.02 -8.54
CA GLY A 56 7.89 -5.11 -10.00
C GLY A 56 8.70 -4.08 -10.78
N GLY A 57 9.72 -3.47 -10.16
CA GLY A 57 10.68 -2.61 -10.85
C GLY A 57 10.15 -1.24 -11.29
N SER A 58 8.95 -0.86 -10.85
CA SER A 58 8.36 0.44 -11.16
C SER A 58 7.71 1.10 -9.94
N GLU A 59 8.05 2.37 -9.68
CA GLU A 59 7.42 3.19 -8.63
C GLU A 59 5.92 3.40 -8.89
N ALA A 60 5.46 3.25 -10.14
CA ALA A 60 4.06 3.30 -10.49
C ALA A 60 3.21 2.26 -9.73
N ASN A 61 3.80 1.09 -9.48
CA ASN A 61 3.15 -0.02 -8.77
C ASN A 61 2.98 0.24 -7.27
N LEU A 62 3.78 1.16 -6.72
CA LEU A 62 3.73 1.63 -5.34
C LEU A 62 2.96 2.94 -5.19
N ARG A 63 2.45 3.52 -6.28
CA ARG A 63 1.77 4.81 -6.25
C ARG A 63 0.61 4.81 -5.25
N LEU A 64 -0.19 3.74 -5.22
CA LEU A 64 -1.29 3.57 -4.27
C LEU A 64 -0.77 3.51 -2.82
N GLY A 65 0.31 2.78 -2.59
CA GLY A 65 0.99 2.70 -1.29
C GLY A 65 1.57 4.04 -0.83
N LEU A 66 2.24 4.75 -1.72
CA LEU A 66 2.85 6.07 -1.49
C LEU A 66 1.77 7.13 -1.24
N GLU A 67 0.69 7.16 -2.03
CA GLU A 67 -0.46 8.03 -1.79
C GLU A 67 -1.16 7.70 -0.46
N THR A 68 -1.23 6.42 -0.09
CA THR A 68 -1.77 6.01 1.21
C THR A 68 -0.84 6.40 2.35
N LEU A 69 0.48 6.34 2.15
CA LEU A 69 1.49 6.73 3.14
C LEU A 69 1.50 8.25 3.36
N LEU A 70 1.48 9.04 2.27
CA LEU A 70 1.29 10.49 2.30
C LEU A 70 -0.09 10.86 2.88
N GLY A 71 -1.11 10.07 2.55
CA GLY A 71 -2.43 10.15 3.15
C GLY A 71 -2.45 9.78 4.62
N CYS A 72 -1.52 8.93 5.09
CA CYS A 72 -1.38 8.47 6.48
C CYS A 72 -0.59 9.45 7.37
N SER A 73 0.21 10.35 6.80
CA SER A 73 0.60 11.59 7.51
C SER A 73 -0.61 12.45 7.90
N ILE A 74 -1.79 12.14 7.36
CA ILE A 74 -3.09 12.49 7.91
C ILE A 74 -3.64 11.21 8.59
N PRO A 75 -3.82 11.17 9.91
CA PRO A 75 -4.02 9.91 10.63
C PRO A 75 -5.21 9.09 10.09
N ALA A 76 -5.01 7.78 9.95
CA ALA A 76 -6.03 6.78 9.60
C ALA A 76 -7.27 6.78 10.54
N ALA A 77 -7.17 7.46 11.70
CA ALA A 77 -8.31 7.80 12.55
C ALA A 77 -9.33 8.74 11.87
N VAL A 78 -8.90 9.65 10.98
CA VAL A 78 -9.80 10.65 10.36
C VAL A 78 -10.74 10.02 9.32
N ARG A 79 -10.33 8.92 8.68
CA ARG A 79 -11.18 8.18 7.73
C ARG A 79 -12.05 7.12 8.41
N ALA A 80 -11.65 6.63 9.59
CA ALA A 80 -12.55 5.85 10.44
C ALA A 80 -13.68 6.73 11.04
N SER A 81 -13.42 8.01 11.34
CA SER A 81 -14.45 8.97 11.78
C SER A 81 -15.47 9.31 10.68
N MET A 82 -15.12 9.19 9.40
CA MET A 82 -16.05 9.34 8.27
C MET A 82 -16.88 8.07 7.99
N ARG A 83 -16.63 6.96 8.72
CA ARG A 83 -17.42 5.73 8.64
C ARG A 83 -18.52 5.66 9.71
N ASN A 84 -18.70 6.69 10.56
CA ASN A 84 -19.65 6.65 11.68
C ASN A 84 -20.62 7.87 11.77
N SER A 85 -21.29 8.22 10.66
CA SER A 85 -22.69 8.74 10.56
C SER A 85 -22.89 9.79 9.46
N PRO A 86 -24.11 9.98 8.89
CA PRO A 86 -25.33 9.16 8.93
C PRO A 86 -25.90 8.84 7.53
N ALA A 87 -26.78 7.83 7.43
CA ALA A 87 -27.96 7.77 6.56
C ALA A 87 -28.29 6.31 6.20
N ILE A 88 -29.12 5.69 7.03
CA ILE A 88 -30.04 4.66 6.54
C ILE A 88 -31.43 5.29 6.73
N PRO A 89 -32.23 5.51 5.67
CA PRO A 89 -33.63 5.87 5.82
C PRO A 89 -34.44 4.72 6.43
#